data_AF-A0A7S0XBA2-F1
#
_entry.id   AF-A0A7S0XBA2-F1
#
_cell.length_a   1.000
_cell.length_b   1.000
_cell.length_c   1.000
_cell.angle_alpha   90.00
_cell.angle_beta   90.00
_cell.angle_gamma   90.00
#
_symmetry.space_group_name_H-M   'P 1'
#
loop_
_entity.id
_entity.type
_entity.pdbx_description
1 polymer ?
#
loop_
_entity_poly.entity_id
_entity_poly.type
_entity_poly.pdbx_seq_one_letter_code
_entity_poly.pdbx_strand_id
1 'polypeptide(L)'
;GGGGDGGGHGGVAGIKQQRLVAELEPRHGFGEMSLFKNEPRSATIVASEHLWLASVTKESYLRIIAGGMVKALQEKLDFMRKVPVLRDMDSFALRNLSLCFQHVRVPRGSQIYTQGEDSDSVYVVYKGQCCVTTAITAAGAPPAQSTGGKSGRGSGDDSGGGGFSFDSRC
;
A
#
# COMPACT_ATOMS: atom_id res chain seq x y z
N GLY A 1 2.98 -12.21 -59.20
CA GLY A 1 4.14 -12.35 -58.31
C GLY A 1 4.11 -11.15 -57.39
N GLY A 2 4.10 -11.29 -56.06
CA GLY A 2 5.20 -11.89 -55.28
C GLY A 2 6.34 -10.86 -55.27
N GLY A 3 6.75 -10.22 -54.18
CA GLY A 3 6.82 -10.61 -52.78
C GLY A 3 8.26 -10.33 -52.31
N GLY A 4 8.45 -9.85 -51.07
CA GLY A 4 9.75 -9.61 -50.43
C GLY A 4 10.05 -8.12 -50.27
N ASP A 5 9.76 -7.46 -49.14
CA ASP A 5 10.19 -7.74 -47.76
C ASP A 5 11.71 -7.57 -47.57
N GLY A 6 12.07 -6.65 -46.69
CA GLY A 6 13.43 -6.18 -46.48
C GLY A 6 13.48 -5.31 -45.23
N GLY A 7 13.15 -5.94 -44.10
CA GLY A 7 13.17 -5.35 -42.78
C GLY A 7 14.48 -4.63 -42.49
N GLY A 8 14.36 -3.36 -42.12
CA GLY A 8 15.45 -2.60 -41.52
C GLY A 8 15.79 -3.20 -40.16
N HIS A 9 16.76 -4.11 -40.13
CA HIS A 9 17.46 -4.48 -38.91
C HIS A 9 18.14 -3.23 -38.37
N GLY A 10 17.53 -2.62 -37.35
CA GLY A 10 18.14 -1.58 -36.53
C GLY A 10 19.43 -2.14 -35.92
N GLY A 11 20.55 -1.84 -36.55
CA GLY A 11 21.87 -2.25 -36.11
C GLY A 11 22.16 -1.68 -34.73
N VAL A 12 22.57 -2.54 -33.81
CA VAL A 12 23.14 -2.11 -32.53
C VAL A 12 24.56 -1.60 -32.82
N ALA A 13 24.65 -0.31 -33.13
CA ALA A 13 25.92 0.35 -33.39
C ALA A 13 26.79 0.35 -32.12
N GLY A 14 27.97 -0.30 -32.20
CA GLY A 14 29.18 0.15 -31.50
C GLY A 14 29.45 -0.32 -30.07
N ILE A 15 29.21 -1.58 -29.71
CA ILE A 15 29.79 -2.14 -28.46
C ILE A 15 31.25 -2.52 -28.72
N LYS A 16 32.21 -1.72 -28.26
CA LYS A 16 33.65 -1.97 -28.48
C LYS A 16 34.30 -2.88 -27.44
N GLN A 17 33.73 -3.00 -26.23
CA GLN A 17 34.30 -3.85 -25.17
C GLN A 17 33.27 -4.20 -24.10
N GLN A 18 33.23 -5.46 -23.66
CA GLN A 18 32.40 -5.92 -22.54
C GLN A 18 33.26 -5.98 -21.26
N ARG A 19 32.75 -5.39 -20.18
CA ARG A 19 33.37 -5.46 -18.84
C ARG A 19 32.57 -6.45 -17.99
N LEU A 20 33.23 -7.41 -17.35
CA LEU A 20 32.60 -8.27 -16.34
C LEU A 20 32.21 -7.42 -15.13
N VAL A 21 30.93 -7.46 -14.75
CA VAL A 21 30.38 -6.68 -13.63
C VAL A 21 29.98 -7.57 -12.45
N ALA A 22 29.54 -8.81 -12.69
CA ALA A 22 29.16 -9.77 -11.67
C ALA A 22 29.19 -11.21 -12.22
N GLU A 23 29.36 -12.17 -11.31
CA GLU A 23 29.11 -13.61 -11.52
C GLU A 23 27.87 -14.02 -10.71
N LEU A 24 27.01 -14.87 -11.27
CA LEU A 24 25.72 -15.22 -10.68
C LEU A 24 25.68 -16.71 -10.33
N GLU A 25 25.42 -17.00 -9.05
CA GLU A 25 25.28 -18.36 -8.51
C GLU A 25 23.80 -18.81 -8.44
N PRO A 26 23.52 -20.11 -8.24
CA PRO A 26 22.17 -20.61 -7.99
C PRO A 26 21.44 -19.81 -6.90
N ARG A 27 20.17 -19.45 -7.18
CA ARG A 27 19.25 -18.58 -6.40
C ARG A 27 19.38 -17.08 -6.66
N HIS A 28 20.32 -16.61 -7.47
CA HIS A 28 20.30 -15.23 -7.96
C HIS A 28 19.34 -15.08 -9.14
N GLY A 29 18.58 -13.98 -9.15
CA GLY A 29 17.75 -13.55 -10.28
C GLY A 29 18.43 -12.44 -11.07
N PHE A 30 18.04 -12.28 -12.33
CA PHE A 30 18.48 -11.17 -13.17
C PHE A 30 17.38 -10.75 -14.16
N GLY A 31 17.45 -9.51 -14.63
CA GLY A 31 16.53 -8.98 -15.63
C GLY A 31 15.17 -8.52 -15.10
N GLU A 32 15.03 -8.40 -13.79
CA GLU A 32 13.86 -7.88 -13.08
C GLU A 32 13.66 -6.38 -13.30
N MET A 33 14.75 -5.60 -13.44
CA MET A 33 14.67 -4.15 -13.72
C MET A 33 13.90 -3.83 -15.01
N SER A 34 14.11 -4.60 -16.07
CA SER A 34 13.37 -4.41 -17.33
C SER A 34 11.86 -4.70 -17.18
N LEU A 35 11.48 -5.51 -16.20
CA LEU A 35 10.07 -5.79 -15.90
C LEU A 35 9.40 -4.62 -15.19
N PHE A 36 10.08 -4.00 -14.21
CA PHE A 36 9.55 -2.88 -13.44
C PHE A 36 9.56 -1.55 -14.20
N LYS A 37 10.67 -1.24 -14.87
CA LYS A 37 10.91 0.08 -15.47
C LYS A 37 10.50 0.18 -16.94
N ASN A 38 10.12 -0.93 -17.56
CA ASN A 38 9.88 -1.00 -19.01
C ASN A 38 11.09 -0.51 -19.85
N GLU A 39 12.29 -0.76 -19.37
CA GLU A 39 13.55 -0.36 -20.00
C GLU A 39 14.22 -1.55 -20.73
N PRO A 40 15.02 -1.30 -21.80
CA PRO A 40 15.85 -2.32 -22.43
C PRO A 40 16.80 -3.01 -21.45
N ARG A 41 17.37 -4.15 -21.85
CA ARG A 41 18.38 -4.85 -21.03
C ARG A 41 19.59 -3.92 -20.83
N SER A 42 19.95 -3.68 -19.58
CA SER A 42 21.09 -2.83 -19.20
C SER A 42 22.44 -3.55 -19.25
N ALA A 43 22.42 -4.89 -19.31
CA ALA A 43 23.61 -5.72 -19.35
C ALA A 43 23.39 -6.96 -20.24
N THR A 44 24.49 -7.51 -20.75
CA THR A 44 24.54 -8.81 -21.42
C THR A 44 24.86 -9.88 -20.39
N ILE A 45 24.14 -11.01 -20.41
CA ILE A 45 24.41 -12.19 -19.57
C ILE A 45 24.86 -13.32 -20.48
N VAL A 46 25.96 -13.97 -20.13
CA VAL A 46 26.53 -15.10 -20.86
C VAL A 46 26.67 -16.26 -19.89
N ALA A 47 26.24 -17.45 -20.32
CA ALA A 47 26.42 -18.68 -19.58
C ALA A 47 27.91 -19.02 -19.48
N SER A 48 28.44 -19.16 -18.26
CA SER A 48 29.81 -19.64 -18.02
C SER A 48 29.94 -21.15 -18.19
N GLU A 49 28.83 -21.88 -18.04
CA GLU A 49 28.73 -23.33 -18.17
C GLU A 49 27.32 -23.75 -18.64
N HIS A 50 27.09 -25.06 -18.82
CA HIS A 50 25.74 -25.57 -19.05
C HIS A 50 24.87 -25.37 -17.80
N LEU A 51 23.77 -24.63 -17.94
CA LEU A 51 22.86 -24.34 -16.83
C LEU A 51 21.39 -24.52 -17.19
N TRP A 52 20.58 -24.69 -16.16
CA TRP A 52 19.11 -24.70 -16.24
C TRP A 52 18.56 -23.45 -15.59
N LEU A 53 17.63 -22.78 -16.26
CA LEU A 53 17.00 -21.55 -15.79
C LEU A 53 15.49 -21.72 -15.71
N ALA A 54 14.88 -21.10 -14.69
CA ALA A 54 13.45 -20.82 -14.68
C ALA A 54 13.21 -19.44 -15.28
N SER A 55 12.30 -19.33 -16.25
CA SER A 55 11.95 -18.06 -16.88
C SER A 55 10.49 -17.69 -16.65
N VAL A 56 10.22 -16.44 -16.28
CA VAL A 56 8.87 -15.87 -16.23
C VAL A 56 8.77 -14.78 -17.29
N THR A 57 7.72 -14.83 -18.12
CA THR A 57 7.51 -13.79 -19.14
C THR A 57 7.06 -12.48 -18.49
N LYS A 58 7.32 -11.34 -19.14
CA LYS A 58 6.84 -10.04 -18.67
C LYS A 58 5.32 -10.00 -18.52
N GLU A 59 4.60 -10.59 -19.48
CA GLU A 59 3.15 -10.66 -19.43
C GLU A 59 2.67 -11.46 -18.21
N SER A 60 3.23 -12.65 -17.97
CA SER A 60 2.89 -13.47 -16.81
C SER A 60 3.22 -12.74 -15.51
N TYR A 61 4.38 -12.09 -15.43
CA TYR A 61 4.80 -11.33 -14.26
C TYR A 61 3.82 -10.19 -13.94
N LEU A 62 3.54 -9.34 -14.93
CA LEU A 62 2.60 -8.22 -14.76
C LEU A 62 1.20 -8.70 -14.45
N ARG A 63 0.73 -9.77 -15.12
CA ARG A 63 -0.60 -10.36 -14.86
C ARG A 63 -0.73 -10.89 -13.44
N ILE A 64 0.30 -11.56 -12.92
CA ILE A 64 0.28 -12.11 -11.55
C ILE A 64 0.29 -10.97 -10.52
N ILE A 65 1.17 -9.98 -10.68
CA ILE A 65 1.26 -8.85 -9.76
C ILE A 65 -0.01 -8.00 -9.81
N ALA A 66 -0.46 -7.59 -11.01
CA ALA A 66 -1.69 -6.81 -11.18
C ALA A 66 -2.92 -7.61 -10.73
N GLY A 67 -2.99 -8.90 -11.05
CA GLY A 67 -4.05 -9.79 -10.58
C GLY A 67 -4.10 -9.88 -9.06
N GLY A 68 -2.93 -9.96 -8.40
CA GLY A 68 -2.82 -9.90 -6.94
C GLY A 68 -3.34 -8.58 -6.37
N MET A 69 -2.99 -7.45 -6.98
CA MET A 69 -3.47 -6.12 -6.56
C MET A 69 -4.98 -5.97 -6.73
N VAL A 70 -5.53 -6.41 -7.87
CA VAL A 70 -6.98 -6.40 -8.14
C VAL A 70 -7.72 -7.29 -7.14
N LYS A 71 -7.20 -8.49 -6.87
CA LYS A 71 -7.77 -9.41 -5.89
C LYS A 71 -7.77 -8.80 -4.49
N ALA A 72 -6.65 -8.21 -4.05
CA ALA A 72 -6.55 -7.57 -2.74
C ALA A 72 -7.52 -6.38 -2.61
N LEU A 73 -7.67 -5.58 -3.67
CA LEU A 73 -8.65 -4.50 -3.70
C LEU A 73 -10.08 -5.05 -3.60
N GLN A 74 -10.40 -6.12 -4.33
CA GLN A 74 -11.71 -6.74 -4.29
C GLN A 74 -12.05 -7.29 -2.91
N GLU A 75 -11.12 -8.02 -2.28
CA GLU A 75 -11.30 -8.54 -0.92
C GLU A 75 -11.56 -7.42 0.10
N LYS A 76 -10.89 -6.28 -0.08
CA LYS A 76 -11.08 -5.09 0.75
C LYS A 76 -12.45 -4.46 0.56
N LEU A 77 -12.91 -4.32 -0.69
CA LEU A 77 -14.26 -3.83 -1.00
C LEU A 77 -15.33 -4.76 -0.45
N ASP A 78 -15.15 -6.07 -0.61
CA ASP A 78 -16.07 -7.10 -0.10
C ASP A 78 -16.15 -7.07 1.43
N PHE A 79 -15.04 -6.81 2.11
CA PHE A 79 -15.03 -6.57 3.55
C PHE A 79 -15.80 -5.30 3.91
N MET A 80 -15.51 -4.16 3.27
CA MET A 80 -16.15 -2.88 3.60
C MET A 80 -17.67 -2.93 3.41
N ARG A 81 -18.18 -3.61 2.37
CA ARG A 81 -19.63 -3.79 2.16
C ARG A 81 -20.32 -4.56 3.28
N LYS A 82 -19.59 -5.39 4.03
CA LYS A 82 -20.12 -6.12 5.19
C LYS A 82 -20.22 -5.23 6.43
N VAL A 83 -19.45 -4.14 6.49
CA VAL A 83 -19.46 -3.18 7.60
C VAL A 83 -20.74 -2.33 7.50
N PRO A 84 -21.65 -2.34 8.49
CA PRO A 84 -22.94 -1.67 8.38
C PRO A 84 -22.85 -0.18 8.03
N VAL A 85 -21.92 0.57 8.63
CA VAL A 85 -21.76 2.01 8.38
C VAL A 85 -21.23 2.34 6.98
N LEU A 86 -20.62 1.38 6.28
CA LEU A 86 -20.04 1.57 4.95
C LEU A 86 -20.89 0.95 3.83
N ARG A 87 -21.94 0.19 4.17
CA ARG A 87 -22.71 -0.59 3.19
C ARG A 87 -23.47 0.28 2.19
N ASP A 88 -24.02 1.39 2.66
CA ASP A 88 -24.89 2.26 1.86
C ASP A 88 -24.12 3.36 1.11
N MET A 89 -22.79 3.38 1.24
CA MET A 89 -21.94 4.27 0.46
C MET A 89 -21.98 3.89 -1.01
N ASP A 90 -21.99 4.89 -1.90
CA ASP A 90 -21.88 4.64 -3.32
C ASP A 90 -20.55 3.94 -3.66
N SER A 91 -20.54 3.19 -4.76
CA SER A 91 -19.40 2.37 -5.12
C SER A 91 -18.13 3.18 -5.41
N PHE A 92 -18.25 4.45 -5.82
CA PHE A 92 -17.11 5.31 -6.08
C PHE A 92 -16.48 5.82 -4.77
N ALA A 93 -17.30 6.32 -3.84
CA ALA A 93 -16.84 6.71 -2.50
C ALA A 93 -16.24 5.53 -1.74
N LEU A 94 -16.88 4.36 -1.78
CA LEU A 94 -16.37 3.14 -1.15
C LEU A 94 -15.03 2.70 -1.75
N ARG A 95 -14.88 2.81 -3.08
CA ARG A 95 -13.61 2.52 -3.76
C ARG A 95 -12.52 3.49 -3.34
N ASN A 96 -12.79 4.79 -3.27
CA ASN A 96 -11.79 5.76 -2.82
C ASN A 96 -11.39 5.53 -1.36
N LEU A 97 -12.36 5.24 -0.48
CA LEU A 97 -12.08 4.87 0.91
C LEU A 97 -11.23 3.60 1.01
N SER A 98 -11.49 2.60 0.14
CA SER A 98 -10.68 1.39 0.06
C SER A 98 -9.24 1.65 -0.36
N LEU A 99 -8.94 2.74 -1.06
CA LEU A 99 -7.55 3.09 -1.38
C LEU A 99 -6.83 3.74 -0.19
N CYS A 100 -7.56 4.43 0.69
CA CYS A 100 -7.01 5.12 1.86
C CYS A 100 -6.89 4.25 3.12
N PHE A 101 -7.64 3.15 3.20
CA PHE A 101 -7.63 2.30 4.40
C PHE A 101 -6.25 1.70 4.68
N GLN A 102 -5.77 1.83 5.91
CA GLN A 102 -4.52 1.25 6.36
C GLN A 102 -4.77 0.14 7.39
N HIS A 103 -3.94 -0.91 7.34
CA HIS A 103 -3.99 -1.98 8.33
C HIS A 103 -3.16 -1.59 9.55
N VAL A 104 -3.83 -1.30 10.66
CA VAL A 104 -3.17 -1.05 11.95
C VAL A 104 -3.21 -2.33 12.78
N ARG A 105 -2.03 -2.81 13.21
CA ARG A 105 -1.92 -3.98 14.08
C ARG A 105 -1.79 -3.53 15.52
N VAL A 106 -2.78 -3.87 16.34
CA VAL A 106 -2.81 -3.56 17.77
C VAL A 106 -2.56 -4.84 18.58
N PRO A 107 -1.52 -4.89 19.44
CA PRO A 107 -1.29 -6.03 20.33
C PRO A 107 -2.43 -6.25 21.34
N ARG A 108 -2.54 -7.48 21.86
CA ARG A 108 -3.51 -7.80 22.92
C ARG A 108 -3.21 -6.97 24.17
N GLY A 109 -4.25 -6.34 24.73
CA GLY A 109 -4.15 -5.54 25.95
C GLY A 109 -3.76 -4.09 25.72
N SER A 110 -3.46 -3.69 24.48
CA SER A 110 -3.21 -2.28 24.14
C SER A 110 -4.52 -1.49 24.11
N GLN A 111 -4.47 -0.27 24.64
CA GLN A 111 -5.54 0.71 24.53
C GLN A 111 -5.46 1.41 23.16
N ILE A 112 -6.59 1.52 22.46
CA ILE A 112 -6.66 2.20 21.15
C ILE A 112 -6.85 3.72 21.36
N TYR A 113 -7.77 4.11 22.24
CA TYR A 113 -7.96 5.49 22.71
C TYR A 113 -8.65 5.47 24.09
N THR A 114 -8.63 6.59 24.79
CA THR A 114 -9.33 6.80 26.06
C THR A 114 -10.60 7.60 25.85
N GLN A 115 -11.61 7.36 26.69
CA GLN A 115 -12.83 8.14 26.68
C GLN A 115 -12.53 9.63 26.92
N GLY A 116 -13.06 10.49 26.04
CA GLY A 116 -12.89 11.95 26.12
C GLY A 116 -11.75 12.50 25.26
N GLU A 117 -10.97 11.63 24.59
CA GLU A 117 -9.97 12.05 23.61
C GLU A 117 -10.61 12.49 22.30
N ASP A 118 -10.04 13.53 21.67
CA ASP A 118 -10.37 13.92 20.31
C ASP A 118 -9.89 12.86 19.30
N SER A 119 -10.64 12.65 18.21
CA SER A 119 -10.27 11.69 17.17
C SER A 119 -10.54 12.22 15.77
N ASP A 120 -9.57 12.00 14.89
CA ASP A 120 -9.61 12.28 13.45
C ASP A 120 -9.74 10.99 12.61
N SER A 121 -9.88 9.83 13.27
CA SER A 121 -9.75 8.50 12.65
C SER A 121 -10.91 7.59 13.04
N VAL A 122 -11.40 6.81 12.07
CA VAL A 122 -12.42 5.77 12.31
C VAL A 122 -11.79 4.39 12.18
N TYR A 123 -12.04 3.53 13.16
CA TYR A 123 -11.51 2.17 13.21
C TYR A 123 -12.59 1.13 12.90
N VAL A 124 -12.23 0.13 12.11
CA VAL A 124 -13.07 -1.04 11.85
C VAL A 124 -12.27 -2.29 12.21
N VAL A 125 -12.86 -3.17 13.02
CA VAL A 125 -12.23 -4.45 13.39
C VAL A 125 -12.20 -5.36 12.17
N TYR A 126 -11.01 -5.54 11.58
CA TYR A 126 -10.80 -6.46 10.46
C TYR A 126 -10.61 -7.91 10.92
N LYS A 127 -9.89 -8.12 12.02
CA LYS A 127 -9.62 -9.43 12.61
C LYS A 127 -9.42 -9.31 14.12
N GLY A 128 -10.04 -10.22 14.87
CA GLY A 128 -9.98 -10.24 16.34
C GLY A 128 -11.22 -9.60 16.97
N GLN A 129 -11.07 -9.13 18.20
CA GLN A 129 -12.15 -8.52 18.98
C GLN A 129 -11.58 -7.46 19.93
N CYS A 130 -12.40 -6.47 20.26
CA CYS A 130 -12.09 -5.45 21.27
C CYS A 130 -13.20 -5.38 22.32
N CYS A 131 -12.85 -4.96 23.53
CA CYS A 131 -13.81 -4.66 24.58
C CYS A 131 -14.03 -3.16 24.63
N VAL A 132 -15.28 -2.72 24.70
CA VAL A 132 -15.65 -1.31 24.83
C VAL A 132 -16.10 -1.08 26.27
N THR A 133 -15.49 -0.11 26.95
CA THR A 133 -15.81 0.25 28.33
C THR A 133 -15.99 1.76 28.45
N THR A 134 -16.97 2.18 29.23
CA THR A 134 -17.20 3.59 29.57
C THR A 134 -17.09 3.78 31.08
N ALA A 135 -16.53 4.90 31.53
CA ALA A 135 -16.57 5.26 32.94
C ALA A 135 -18.03 5.50 33.36
N ILE A 136 -18.45 4.86 34.45
CA ILE A 136 -19.76 5.11 35.06
C ILE A 136 -19.55 6.15 36.15
N THR A 137 -20.26 7.27 36.09
CA THR A 137 -20.24 8.25 37.19
C THR A 137 -21.02 7.68 38.39
N ALA A 138 -20.70 8.13 39.62
CA ALA A 138 -21.31 7.62 40.86
C ALA A 138 -22.86 7.69 40.90
N ALA A 139 -23.49 8.45 39.99
CA ALA A 139 -24.94 8.55 39.84
C ALA A 139 -25.56 7.51 38.87
N GLY A 140 -24.78 6.60 38.28
CA GLY A 140 -25.27 5.57 37.35
C GLY A 140 -25.65 6.10 35.96
N ALA A 141 -25.43 7.39 35.68
CA ALA A 141 -25.71 7.99 34.39
C ALA A 141 -24.51 7.83 33.43
N PRO A 142 -24.75 7.44 32.16
CA PRO A 142 -23.68 7.44 31.16
C PRO A 142 -23.17 8.87 30.97
N PRO A 143 -21.84 9.07 30.94
CA PRO A 143 -21.24 10.38 30.69
C PRO A 143 -21.74 10.93 29.34
N ALA A 144 -22.15 12.20 29.34
CA ALA A 144 -22.74 12.86 28.18
C ALA A 144 -21.78 12.76 26.97
N GLN A 145 -22.25 12.14 25.90
CA GLN A 145 -21.55 12.17 24.62
C GLN A 145 -21.69 13.59 24.06
N SER A 146 -20.58 14.31 23.97
CA SER A 146 -20.53 15.59 23.27
C SER A 146 -20.80 15.30 21.78
N THR A 147 -22.05 15.53 21.34
CA THR A 147 -22.35 15.64 19.92
C THR A 147 -21.76 16.96 19.46
N GLY A 148 -20.54 16.91 18.90
CA GLY A 148 -19.85 18.06 18.36
C GLY A 148 -20.70 18.78 17.32
N GLY A 149 -21.37 19.85 17.75
CA GLY A 149 -22.23 20.68 16.93
C GLY A 149 -21.95 22.15 17.19
N LYS A 150 -21.06 22.74 16.36
CA LYS A 150 -21.19 24.05 15.70
C LYS A 150 -19.84 24.50 15.13
N SER A 151 -19.68 24.36 13.82
CA SER A 151 -18.69 25.13 13.05
C SER A 151 -19.16 26.59 12.98
N GLY A 152 -18.79 27.39 13.98
CA GLY A 152 -18.79 28.84 13.85
C GLY A 152 -17.54 29.25 13.07
N ARG A 153 -17.72 29.78 11.86
CA ARG A 153 -16.65 30.51 11.17
C ARG A 153 -16.34 31.77 11.99
N GLY A 154 -15.21 31.77 12.67
CA GLY A 154 -14.59 32.95 13.26
C GLY A 154 -13.18 33.05 12.72
N SER A 155 -12.97 33.93 11.76
CA SER A 155 -11.65 34.38 11.32
C SER A 155 -10.92 35.05 12.50
N GLY A 156 -9.66 34.71 12.69
CA GLY A 156 -8.80 35.26 13.74
C GLY A 156 -7.40 34.69 13.61
N ASP A 157 -6.65 35.28 12.69
CA ASP A 157 -5.22 35.54 12.78
C ASP A 157 -4.72 35.77 14.22
N ASP A 158 -3.73 35.00 14.68
CA ASP A 158 -2.51 35.57 15.28
C ASP A 158 -1.43 34.49 15.48
N SER A 159 -0.18 34.95 15.51
CA SER A 159 1.06 34.19 15.45
C SER A 159 1.58 33.85 16.85
N GLY A 160 2.32 32.75 17.02
CA GLY A 160 3.08 32.54 18.25
C GLY A 160 3.59 31.11 18.44
N GLY A 161 4.91 30.96 18.42
CA GLY A 161 5.60 29.68 18.56
C GLY A 161 5.64 29.11 19.98
N GLY A 162 6.10 27.85 20.05
CA GLY A 162 6.43 27.15 21.29
C GLY A 162 6.71 25.68 20.99
N GLY A 163 7.98 25.29 21.12
CA GLY A 163 8.45 23.93 20.83
C GLY A 163 7.93 22.89 21.82
N PHE A 164 7.70 21.69 21.31
CA PHE A 164 7.42 20.51 22.13
C PHE A 164 8.69 19.66 22.24
N SER A 165 9.32 19.74 23.42
CA SER A 165 10.35 18.82 23.87
C SER A 165 9.68 17.51 24.30
N PHE A 166 10.07 16.40 23.69
CA PHE A 166 9.61 15.05 24.03
C PHE A 166 10.52 14.50 25.14
N ASP A 167 10.09 14.54 26.40
CA ASP A 167 10.76 13.80 27.47
C ASP A 167 10.32 12.35 27.42
N SER A 168 11.30 11.47 27.29
CA SER A 168 11.15 10.03 27.25
C SER A 168 11.16 9.50 28.68
N ARG A 169 10.10 8.82 29.11
CA ARG A 169 10.18 7.73 30.10
C ARG A 169 8.84 7.01 30.31
N CYS A 170 8.98 5.69 30.41
CA CYS A 170 8.04 4.62 30.77
C CYS A 170 7.28 3.99 29.60
#